data_AF-A0A2K4GDF7-F1
#
_entry.id   AF-A0A2K4GDF7-F1
#
_cell.length_a   1.000
_cell.length_b   1.000
_cell.length_c   1.000
_cell.angle_alpha   90.00
_cell.angle_beta   90.00
_cell.angle_gamma   90.00
#
_symmetry.space_group_name_H-M   'P 1'
#
loop_
_entity.id
_entity.type
_entity.pdbx_description
1 polymer ?
#
loop_
_entity_poly.entity_id
_entity_poly.type
_entity_poly.pdbx_seq_one_letter_code
_entity_poly.pdbx_strand_id
1 'polypeptide(L)'
;MNYTDVLNPQWANAEHTAINLLLVAVGLGAMPFTATPDDSTDYGPEIFQRAVAGDFGEIAAYEPPSDAALLPAARSQQKRLMQDAGLAVAPLQDAVDLGVATDEQVEQLSTWKYYRIELSEVPQQVGWPRTIEWPVKPDPLSP
;
A
#
# COMPACT_ATOMS: atom_id res chain seq x y z
N MET A 1 -21.24 -20.17 -8.17
CA MET A 1 -21.05 -19.57 -9.52
C MET A 1 -20.70 -20.70 -10.48
N ASN A 2 -21.30 -20.75 -11.67
CA ASN A 2 -20.94 -21.77 -12.66
C ASN A 2 -19.79 -21.24 -13.54
N TYR A 3 -18.66 -21.94 -13.52
CA TYR A 3 -17.51 -21.67 -14.39
C TYR A 3 -17.23 -22.88 -15.27
N THR A 4 -16.66 -22.64 -16.44
CA THR A 4 -16.32 -23.68 -17.43
C THR A 4 -14.85 -24.02 -17.41
N ASP A 5 -14.00 -23.09 -16.97
CA ASP A 5 -12.55 -23.27 -17.00
C ASP A 5 -11.83 -22.35 -16.00
N VAL A 6 -10.59 -22.69 -15.68
CA VAL A 6 -9.67 -21.94 -14.82
C VAL A 6 -8.33 -21.82 -15.55
N LEU A 7 -7.90 -20.58 -15.82
CA LEU A 7 -6.70 -20.31 -16.61
C LEU A 7 -5.66 -19.53 -15.80
N ASN A 8 -4.40 -19.73 -16.17
CA ASN A 8 -3.23 -18.99 -15.65
C ASN A 8 -3.14 -18.97 -14.11
N PRO A 9 -3.18 -20.14 -13.43
CA PRO A 9 -3.00 -20.16 -11.99
C PRO A 9 -1.59 -19.68 -11.62
N GLN A 10 -1.51 -18.73 -10.70
CA GLN A 10 -0.26 -18.18 -10.16
C GLN A 10 -0.41 -17.97 -8.66
N TRP A 11 0.61 -18.31 -7.89
CA TRP A 11 0.64 -17.99 -6.46
C TRP A 11 0.54 -16.47 -6.26
N ALA A 12 -0.41 -16.04 -5.43
CA ALA A 12 -0.64 -14.62 -5.13
C ALA A 12 0.33 -14.08 -4.07
N ASN A 13 0.99 -14.97 -3.33
CA ASN A 13 1.94 -14.66 -2.27
C ASN A 13 2.98 -15.77 -2.11
N ALA A 14 4.06 -15.49 -1.37
CA ALA A 14 5.15 -16.43 -1.14
C ALA A 14 4.79 -17.56 -0.18
N GLU A 15 3.77 -17.35 0.68
CA GLU A 15 3.28 -18.32 1.64
C GLU A 15 2.39 -19.40 1.01
N HIS A 16 2.06 -19.25 -0.27
CA HIS A 16 1.19 -20.15 -1.03
C HIS A 16 -0.19 -20.34 -0.38
N THR A 17 -0.74 -19.26 0.17
CA THR A 17 -2.07 -19.27 0.80
C THR A 17 -3.19 -18.75 -0.10
N ALA A 18 -2.84 -18.21 -1.28
CA ALA A 18 -3.78 -17.67 -2.24
C ALA A 18 -3.27 -17.87 -3.68
N ILE A 19 -4.19 -18.06 -4.63
CA ILE A 19 -3.89 -18.28 -6.06
C ILE A 19 -4.66 -17.27 -6.90
N ASN A 20 -3.95 -16.45 -7.66
CA ASN A 20 -4.54 -15.61 -8.70
C ASN A 20 -4.76 -16.45 -9.96
N LEU A 21 -5.92 -16.33 -10.57
CA LEU A 21 -6.31 -17.07 -11.76
C LEU A 21 -7.37 -16.29 -12.56
N LEU A 22 -7.62 -16.74 -13.78
CA LEU A 22 -8.74 -16.29 -14.59
C LEU A 22 -9.84 -17.35 -14.54
N LEU A 23 -10.97 -17.01 -13.93
CA LEU A 23 -12.16 -17.85 -13.88
C LEU A 23 -13.00 -17.60 -15.13
N VAL A 24 -13.17 -18.62 -15.97
CA VAL A 24 -14.02 -18.54 -17.16
C VAL A 24 -15.46 -18.84 -16.77
N ALA A 25 -16.24 -17.80 -16.52
CA ALA A 25 -17.62 -17.92 -16.08
C ALA A 25 -18.60 -18.07 -17.26
N VAL A 26 -19.63 -18.90 -17.06
CA VAL A 26 -20.67 -19.14 -18.07
C VAL A 26 -21.38 -17.82 -18.40
N GLY A 27 -21.28 -17.38 -19.66
CA GLY A 27 -21.93 -16.15 -20.15
C GLY A 27 -21.24 -14.83 -19.81
N LEU A 28 -20.16 -14.85 -19.01
CA LEU A 28 -19.40 -13.66 -18.61
C LEU A 28 -17.96 -13.65 -19.13
N GLY A 29 -17.43 -14.81 -19.54
CA GLY A 29 -16.06 -14.94 -20.02
C GLY A 29 -15.04 -15.01 -18.88
N ALA A 30 -13.76 -14.79 -19.20
CA ALA A 30 -12.66 -14.87 -18.26
C ALA A 30 -12.60 -13.62 -17.35
N MET A 31 -12.62 -13.83 -16.04
CA MET A 31 -12.53 -12.77 -15.05
C MET A 31 -11.42 -13.06 -14.03
N PRO A 32 -10.68 -12.03 -13.55
CA PRO A 32 -9.70 -12.22 -12.50
C PRO A 32 -10.37 -12.68 -11.21
N PHE A 33 -9.78 -13.68 -10.57
CA PHE A 33 -10.22 -14.21 -9.29
C PHE A 33 -9.01 -14.60 -8.46
N THR A 34 -9.13 -14.45 -7.15
CA THR A 34 -8.12 -14.89 -6.18
C THR A 34 -8.76 -15.95 -5.30
N ALA A 35 -8.40 -17.21 -5.51
CA ALA A 35 -8.90 -18.33 -4.72
C ALA A 35 -8.11 -18.45 -3.41
N THR A 36 -8.81 -18.65 -2.30
CA THR A 36 -8.21 -18.88 -0.97
C THR A 36 -8.93 -20.01 -0.25
N PRO A 37 -8.27 -20.73 0.68
CA PRO A 37 -8.91 -21.75 1.51
C PRO A 37 -10.03 -21.18 2.42
N ASP A 38 -9.88 -19.92 2.83
CA ASP A 38 -10.77 -19.24 3.78
C ASP A 38 -11.83 -18.36 3.09
N ASP A 39 -12.02 -18.54 1.77
CA ASP A 39 -13.00 -17.78 0.99
C ASP A 39 -14.43 -18.05 1.49
N SER A 40 -15.25 -16.99 1.55
CA SER A 40 -16.64 -17.08 2.01
C SER A 40 -17.60 -17.60 0.93
N THR A 41 -17.14 -17.74 -0.30
CA THR A 41 -17.89 -18.33 -1.42
C THR A 41 -17.69 -19.85 -1.47
N ASP A 42 -18.71 -20.60 -1.91
CA ASP A 42 -18.62 -22.06 -1.98
C ASP A 42 -17.58 -22.59 -2.99
N TYR A 43 -17.21 -21.77 -4.00
CA TYR A 43 -16.35 -22.19 -5.10
C TYR A 43 -14.89 -21.73 -4.95
N GLY A 44 -14.61 -20.70 -4.15
CA GLY A 44 -13.23 -20.25 -3.88
C GLY A 44 -12.33 -21.34 -3.27
N PRO A 45 -12.76 -22.00 -2.18
CA PRO A 45 -11.97 -23.06 -1.54
C PRO A 45 -11.86 -24.32 -2.42
N GLU A 46 -12.92 -24.66 -3.17
CA GLU A 46 -12.90 -25.77 -4.13
C GLU A 46 -11.85 -25.52 -5.23
N ILE A 47 -11.87 -24.33 -5.84
CA ILE A 47 -10.92 -23.95 -6.90
C ILE A 47 -9.50 -23.97 -6.35
N PHE A 48 -9.27 -23.45 -5.15
CA PHE A 48 -7.95 -23.51 -4.50
C PHE A 48 -7.46 -24.94 -4.35
N GLN A 49 -8.28 -25.83 -3.78
CA GLN A 49 -7.91 -27.23 -3.57
C GLN A 49 -7.60 -27.96 -4.88
N ARG A 50 -8.42 -27.73 -5.92
CA ARG A 50 -8.24 -28.32 -7.24
C ARG A 50 -7.00 -27.80 -7.96
N ALA A 51 -6.70 -26.50 -7.84
CA ALA A 51 -5.47 -25.93 -8.37
C ALA A 51 -4.24 -26.57 -7.70
N VAL A 52 -4.25 -26.72 -6.37
CA VAL A 52 -3.16 -27.39 -5.62
C VAL A 52 -3.04 -28.87 -5.98
N ALA A 53 -4.15 -29.54 -6.29
CA ALA A 53 -4.17 -30.91 -6.78
C ALA A 53 -3.63 -31.05 -8.23
N GLY A 54 -3.42 -29.94 -8.94
CA GLY A 54 -2.91 -29.92 -10.32
C GLY A 54 -4.00 -30.04 -11.39
N ASP A 55 -5.29 -29.95 -11.03
CA ASP A 55 -6.41 -30.08 -11.97
C ASP A 55 -6.39 -29.00 -13.07
N PHE A 56 -5.75 -27.86 -12.80
CA PHE A 56 -5.67 -26.71 -13.70
C PHE A 56 -4.24 -26.47 -14.24
N GLY A 57 -3.38 -27.49 -14.17
CA GLY A 57 -1.98 -27.40 -14.54
C GLY A 57 -1.09 -26.86 -13.42
N GLU A 58 0.16 -26.55 -13.76
CA GLU A 58 1.15 -26.04 -12.82
C GLU A 58 0.80 -24.61 -12.38
N ILE A 59 0.82 -24.36 -11.07
CA ILE A 59 0.66 -23.01 -10.52
C ILE A 59 1.98 -22.26 -10.69
N ALA A 60 1.96 -21.18 -11.47
CA ALA A 60 3.14 -20.33 -11.65
C ALA A 60 3.61 -19.73 -10.31
N ALA A 61 4.91 -19.52 -10.19
CA ALA A 61 5.51 -18.94 -8.98
C ALA A 61 5.01 -17.50 -8.72
N TYR A 62 4.97 -17.13 -7.45
CA TYR A 62 4.69 -15.75 -7.05
C TYR A 62 5.82 -14.83 -7.52
N GLU A 63 5.45 -13.76 -8.21
CA GLU A 63 6.35 -12.66 -8.56
C GLU A 63 6.02 -11.44 -7.69
N PRO A 64 6.92 -11.01 -6.78
CA PRO A 64 6.68 -9.82 -6.00
C PRO A 64 6.68 -8.57 -6.90
N PRO A 65 5.93 -7.52 -6.54
CA PRO A 65 5.94 -6.27 -7.28
C PRO A 65 7.35 -5.74 -7.52
N SER A 66 7.58 -5.21 -8.72
CA SER A 66 8.83 -4.53 -9.05
C SER A 66 8.88 -3.15 -8.37
N ASP A 67 10.10 -2.62 -8.21
CA ASP A 67 10.28 -1.29 -7.62
C ASP A 67 9.57 -0.22 -8.46
N ALA A 68 9.56 -0.39 -9.79
CA ALA A 68 8.83 0.48 -10.70
C ALA A 68 7.31 0.46 -10.45
N ALA A 69 6.74 -0.69 -10.08
CA ALA A 69 5.31 -0.80 -9.74
C ALA A 69 4.98 -0.15 -8.38
N LEU A 70 5.91 -0.18 -7.43
CA LEU A 70 5.72 0.36 -6.06
C LEU A 70 5.99 1.87 -5.97
N LEU A 71 6.91 2.39 -6.78
CA LEU A 71 7.39 3.77 -6.72
C LEU A 71 6.27 4.84 -6.79
N PRO A 72 5.24 4.72 -7.65
CA PRO A 72 4.18 5.73 -7.74
C PRO A 72 3.37 5.86 -6.44
N ALA A 73 3.06 4.73 -5.78
CA ALA A 73 2.32 4.73 -4.52
C ALA A 73 3.15 5.36 -3.40
N ALA A 74 4.42 4.99 -3.29
CA ALA A 74 5.35 5.55 -2.30
C ALA A 74 5.53 7.07 -2.49
N ARG A 75 5.73 7.54 -3.72
CA ARG A 75 5.82 8.98 -4.04
C ARG A 75 4.53 9.73 -3.74
N SER A 76 3.38 9.13 -4.03
CA SER A 76 2.08 9.73 -3.75
C SER A 76 1.85 9.90 -2.25
N GLN A 77 2.26 8.93 -1.43
CA GLN A 77 2.20 9.01 0.02
C GLN A 77 3.14 10.12 0.55
N GLN A 78 4.40 10.14 0.11
CA GLN A 78 5.35 11.20 0.47
C GLN A 78 4.79 12.59 0.17
N LYS A 79 4.20 12.77 -1.03
CA LYS A 79 3.58 14.04 -1.43
C LYS A 79 2.42 14.44 -0.52
N ARG A 80 1.52 13.52 -0.17
CA ARG A 80 0.41 13.79 0.75
C ARG A 80 0.92 14.23 2.12
N LEU A 81 1.87 13.49 2.70
CA LEU A 81 2.45 13.83 4.00
C LEU A 81 3.14 15.20 4.00
N MET A 82 3.85 15.53 2.91
CA MET A 82 4.46 16.85 2.71
C MET A 82 3.42 17.97 2.61
N GLN A 83 2.29 17.73 1.94
CA GLN A 83 1.20 18.69 1.84
C GLN A 83 0.55 18.94 3.21
N ASP A 84 0.23 17.87 3.94
CA ASP A 84 -0.34 17.95 5.29
C ASP A 84 0.58 18.72 6.25
N ALA A 85 1.88 18.42 6.22
CA ALA A 85 2.87 19.15 7.01
C ALA A 85 2.95 20.63 6.61
N GLY A 86 2.82 20.94 5.32
CA GLY A 86 2.75 22.32 4.83
C GLY A 86 1.56 23.09 5.41
N LEU A 87 0.39 22.44 5.52
CA LEU A 87 -0.80 23.04 6.12
C LEU A 87 -0.64 23.31 7.63
N ALA A 88 0.09 22.45 8.35
CA ALA A 88 0.38 22.67 9.77
C ALA A 88 1.44 23.76 10.00
N VAL A 89 2.45 23.84 9.13
CA VAL A 89 3.53 24.83 9.20
C VAL A 89 3.03 26.25 8.91
N ALA A 90 2.13 26.42 7.94
CA ALA A 90 1.69 27.73 7.47
C ALA A 90 1.23 28.68 8.60
N PRO A 91 0.22 28.34 9.43
CA PRO A 91 -0.25 29.25 10.49
C PRO A 91 0.79 29.50 11.58
N LEU A 92 1.64 28.51 11.89
CA LEU A 92 2.72 28.66 12.86
C LEU A 92 3.81 29.61 12.35
N GLN A 93 4.14 29.51 11.06
CA GLN A 93 5.08 30.42 10.41
C GLN A 93 4.51 31.85 10.36
N ASP A 94 3.23 32.01 10.02
CA ASP A 94 2.57 33.33 10.02
C ASP A 94 2.63 33.98 11.41
N ALA A 95 2.39 33.22 12.48
CA ALA A 95 2.48 33.73 13.85
C ALA A 95 3.91 34.17 14.21
N VAL A 96 4.93 33.43 13.77
CA VAL A 96 6.34 33.79 13.97
C VAL A 96 6.70 35.04 13.17
N ASP A 97 6.29 35.11 11.91
CA ASP A 97 6.59 36.22 11.00
C ASP A 97 5.93 37.53 11.47
N LEU A 98 4.74 37.43 12.08
CA LEU A 98 4.04 38.57 12.71
C LEU A 98 4.57 38.90 14.11
N GLY A 99 5.48 38.10 14.68
CA GLY A 99 6.02 38.28 16.03
C GLY A 99 5.00 38.05 17.14
N VAL A 100 3.95 37.28 16.88
CA VAL A 100 2.86 36.96 17.83
C VAL A 100 2.87 35.50 18.29
N ALA A 101 3.82 34.70 17.81
CA ALA A 101 3.95 33.30 18.19
C ALA A 101 4.30 33.16 19.68
N THR A 102 3.67 32.19 20.34
CA THR A 102 4.09 31.72 21.66
C THR A 102 5.34 30.84 21.56
N ASP A 103 6.07 30.67 22.67
CA ASP A 103 7.24 29.77 22.71
C ASP A 103 6.87 28.33 22.28
N GLU A 104 5.68 27.87 22.67
CA GLU A 104 5.13 26.57 22.28
C GLU A 104 4.88 26.46 20.77
N GLN A 105 4.35 27.52 20.14
CA GLN A 105 4.18 27.58 18.68
C GLN A 105 5.51 27.58 17.93
N VAL A 106 6.56 28.21 18.49
CA VAL A 106 7.92 28.19 17.92
C VAL A 106 8.54 26.79 17.99
N GLU A 107 8.38 26.10 19.12
CA GLU A 107 8.84 24.71 19.29
C GLU A 107 8.08 23.76 18.34
N GLN A 108 6.76 23.92 18.26
CA GLN A 108 5.92 23.15 17.35
C GLN A 108 6.32 23.37 15.88
N LEU A 109 6.58 24.62 15.48
CA LEU A 109 7.04 24.96 14.14
C LEU A 109 8.36 24.25 13.80
N SER A 110 9.28 24.20 14.76
CA SER A 110 10.57 23.53 14.62
C SER A 110 10.37 22.02 14.41
N THR A 111 9.51 21.39 15.22
CA THR A 111 9.17 19.98 15.11
C THR A 111 8.56 19.62 13.75
N TRP A 112 7.63 20.44 13.26
CA TRP A 112 7.06 20.25 11.91
C TRP A 112 8.08 20.44 10.79
N LYS A 113 9.02 21.37 10.93
CA LYS A 113 10.10 21.57 9.96
C LYS A 113 11.06 20.39 9.92
N TYR A 114 11.44 19.83 11.08
CA TYR A 114 12.23 18.60 11.14
C TYR A 114 11.50 17.44 10.48
N TYR A 115 10.22 17.23 10.78
CA TYR A 115 9.40 16.20 10.14
C TYR A 115 9.38 16.33 8.61
N ARG A 116 9.30 17.56 8.07
CA ARG A 116 9.37 17.79 6.61
C ARG A 116 10.74 17.44 6.03
N ILE A 117 11.83 17.68 6.76
CA ILE A 117 13.18 17.29 6.33
C ILE A 117 13.27 15.77 6.28
N GLU A 118 12.86 15.08 7.34
CA GLU A 118 12.85 13.61 7.39
C GLU A 118 12.00 13.01 6.26
N LEU A 119 10.81 13.57 6.00
CA LEU A 119 9.96 13.17 4.87
C LEU A 119 10.67 13.35 3.52
N SER A 120 11.51 14.37 3.37
CA SER A 120 12.25 14.62 2.12
C SER A 120 13.35 13.59 1.88
N GLU A 121 13.89 13.04 2.97
CA GLU A 121 14.97 12.05 2.98
C GLU A 121 14.48 10.61 2.87
N VAL A 122 13.17 10.35 3.07
CA VAL A 122 12.56 9.01 2.92
C VAL A 122 13.03 8.23 1.67
N PRO A 123 13.14 8.83 0.46
CA PRO A 123 13.61 8.10 -0.73
C PRO A 123 15.09 7.65 -0.67
N GLN A 124 15.84 8.09 0.33
CA GLN A 124 17.24 7.70 0.58
C GLN A 124 17.35 6.53 1.57
N GLN A 125 16.23 6.09 2.16
CA GLN A 125 16.21 4.93 3.06
C GLN A 125 16.63 3.64 2.34
N VAL A 126 17.31 2.76 3.08
CA VAL A 126 17.57 1.39 2.63
C VAL A 126 16.23 0.67 2.48
N GLY A 127 16.02 0.03 1.33
CA GLY A 127 14.78 -0.69 1.04
C GLY A 127 13.71 0.14 0.33
N TRP A 128 13.95 1.42 0.06
CA TRP A 128 13.07 2.19 -0.83
C TRP A 128 12.97 1.53 -2.22
N PRO A 129 11.77 1.41 -2.83
CA PRO A 129 10.43 1.79 -2.35
C PRO A 129 9.63 0.63 -1.70
N ARG A 130 10.29 -0.49 -1.36
CA ARG A 130 9.66 -1.73 -0.85
C ARG A 130 9.33 -1.66 0.64
N THR A 131 10.28 -1.21 1.43
CA THR A 131 10.17 -1.09 2.89
C THR A 131 10.43 0.36 3.24
N ILE A 132 9.41 1.03 3.78
CA ILE A 132 9.46 2.48 4.03
C ILE A 132 9.11 2.72 5.48
N GLU A 133 10.04 3.33 6.21
CA GLU A 133 9.81 3.80 7.57
C GLU A 133 9.38 5.26 7.49
N TRP A 134 8.06 5.49 7.59
CA TRP A 134 7.53 6.84 7.57
C TRP A 134 7.86 7.55 8.89
N PRO A 135 8.37 8.78 8.85
CA PRO A 135 8.59 9.58 10.07
C PRO A 135 7.28 9.75 10.84
N VAL A 136 7.38 9.90 12.16
CA VAL A 136 6.20 10.06 13.02
C VAL A 136 5.67 11.48 12.89
N LYS A 137 4.37 11.60 12.57
CA LYS A 137 3.71 12.90 12.46
C LYS A 137 3.70 13.59 13.83
N PRO A 138 4.10 14.88 13.91
CA PRO A 138 4.01 15.65 15.15
C PRO A 138 2.55 15.80 15.60
N ASP A 139 2.33 15.78 16.91
CA ASP A 139 1.02 16.10 17.48
C ASP A 139 0.72 17.59 17.27
N PRO A 140 -0.49 17.95 16.82
CA PRO A 140 -0.88 19.35 16.77
C PRO A 140 -1.07 19.89 18.19
N LEU A 141 -0.77 21.18 18.39
CA LEU A 141 -1.16 21.88 19.60
C LEU A 141 -2.68 21.78 19.76
N SER A 142 -3.11 21.40 20.95
CA SER A 142 -4.53 21.44 21.28
C SER A 142 -4.98 22.91 21.25
N PRO A 143 -6.12 23.23 20.61
CA PRO A 143 -6.62 24.59 20.49
C PRO A 143 -7.00 25.23 21.83
#